data_AF-A0AA97GVA8-F1
#
_entry.id   AF-A0AA97GVA8-F1
#
_cell.length_a   1.000
_cell.length_b   1.000
_cell.length_c   1.000
_cell.angle_alpha   90.00
_cell.angle_beta   90.00
_cell.angle_gamma   90.00
#
_symmetry.space_group_name_H-M   'P 1'
#
loop_
_entity.id
_entity.type
_entity.pdbx_description
1 polymer ?
#
loop_
_entity_poly.entity_id
_entity_poly.type
_entity_poly.pdbx_seq_one_letter_code
_entity_poly.pdbx_strand_id
1 'polypeptide(L)'
;MNSWAFTAGIGLVAVTIATIAFVAYRQRESASLLRDAELARSLRDLADDDAVRLAAVDEFETTVYRRLFYSSVVGPRLRSIAWALLGAVLAGAGALALDTFDGVVAMVMWGVLLAVTVVFAFAALGYAGAAVFHAATTPRVTVSYAEPSDEE
;
A
#
# COMPACT_ATOMS: atom_id res chain seq x y z
N MET A 1 25.60 -24.78 -15.71
CA MET A 1 24.77 -23.65 -15.23
C MET A 1 24.83 -23.62 -13.72
N ASN A 2 25.32 -22.54 -13.12
CA ASN A 2 25.38 -22.38 -11.67
C ASN A 2 23.97 -22.41 -11.08
N SER A 3 23.69 -23.34 -10.16
CA SER A 3 22.39 -23.49 -9.47
C SER A 3 21.91 -22.18 -8.84
N TRP A 4 22.84 -21.33 -8.41
CA TRP A 4 22.57 -20.02 -7.82
C TRP A 4 21.93 -19.00 -8.77
N ALA A 5 22.34 -18.95 -10.04
CA ALA A 5 21.74 -18.04 -11.02
C ALA A 5 20.30 -18.46 -11.35
N PHE A 6 20.04 -19.77 -11.38
CA PHE A 6 18.71 -20.32 -11.59
C PHE A 6 17.77 -20.03 -10.42
N THR A 7 18.23 -20.23 -9.17
CA THR A 7 17.44 -19.91 -7.98
C THR A 7 17.19 -18.41 -7.84
N ALA A 8 18.17 -17.56 -8.15
CA ALA A 8 18.00 -16.10 -8.18
C ALA A 8 16.94 -15.68 -9.22
N GLY A 9 16.97 -16.28 -10.43
CA GLY A 9 15.98 -16.03 -11.47
C GLY A 9 14.55 -16.40 -11.05
N ILE A 10 14.36 -17.59 -10.44
CA ILE A 10 13.05 -18.00 -9.90
C ILE A 10 12.60 -17.04 -8.78
N GLY A 11 13.53 -16.65 -7.89
CA GLY A 11 13.25 -15.69 -6.83
C GLY A 11 12.73 -14.35 -7.37
N LEU A 12 13.34 -13.81 -8.44
CA LEU A 12 12.88 -12.57 -9.09
C LEU A 12 11.47 -12.69 -9.66
N VAL A 13 11.17 -13.81 -10.32
CA VAL A 13 9.82 -14.09 -10.83
C VAL A 13 8.81 -14.16 -9.67
N ALA A 14 9.15 -14.89 -8.60
CA ALA A 14 8.30 -15.01 -7.43
C ALA A 14 8.02 -13.65 -6.76
N VAL A 15 9.05 -12.81 -6.58
CA VAL A 15 8.92 -11.45 -6.02
C VAL A 15 8.06 -10.55 -6.92
N THR A 16 8.23 -10.67 -8.24
CA THR A 16 7.41 -9.93 -9.21
C THR A 16 5.94 -10.30 -9.09
N ILE A 17 5.63 -11.61 -9.08
CA ILE A 17 4.26 -12.11 -8.93
C ILE A 17 3.67 -11.69 -7.58
N ALA A 18 4.44 -11.83 -6.49
CA ALA A 18 4.01 -11.45 -5.16
C ALA A 18 3.68 -9.94 -5.07
N THR A 19 4.50 -9.09 -5.70
CA THR A 19 4.27 -7.64 -5.74
C THR A 19 2.98 -7.31 -6.51
N ILE A 20 2.77 -7.93 -7.68
CA ILE A 20 1.55 -7.76 -8.47
C ILE A 20 0.32 -8.21 -7.67
N ALA A 21 0.38 -9.39 -7.05
CA ALA A 21 -0.69 -9.94 -6.24
C ALA A 21 -1.02 -9.04 -5.05
N PHE A 22 0.00 -8.52 -4.36
CA PHE A 22 -0.16 -7.55 -3.27
C PHE A 22 -0.88 -6.27 -3.73
N VAL A 23 -0.44 -5.68 -4.84
CA VAL A 23 -1.05 -4.46 -5.39
C VAL A 23 -2.50 -4.72 -5.80
N ALA A 24 -2.77 -5.83 -6.49
CA ALA A 24 -4.13 -6.22 -6.90
C ALA A 24 -5.05 -6.46 -5.69
N TYR A 25 -4.56 -7.14 -4.65
CA TYR A 25 -5.28 -7.33 -3.40
C TYR A 25 -5.64 -5.98 -2.75
N ARG A 26 -4.67 -5.07 -2.63
CA ARG A 26 -4.90 -3.72 -2.07
C ARG A 26 -5.83 -2.85 -2.90
N GLN A 27 -5.96 -3.08 -4.21
CA GLN A 27 -6.96 -2.40 -5.04
C GLN A 27 -8.36 -2.94 -4.78
N ARG A 28 -8.50 -4.27 -4.63
CA ARG A 28 -9.78 -4.92 -4.32
C ARG A 28 -10.30 -4.53 -2.94
N GLU A 29 -9.42 -4.37 -1.96
CA GLU A 29 -9.76 -3.91 -0.60
C GLU A 29 -10.41 -2.51 -0.60
N SER A 30 -9.91 -1.58 -1.43
CA SER A 30 -10.56 -0.27 -1.57
C SER A 30 -11.99 -0.39 -2.14
N ALA A 31 -12.19 -1.30 -3.09
CA ALA A 31 -13.52 -1.53 -3.68
C ALA A 31 -14.49 -2.28 -2.74
N SER A 32 -14.00 -3.08 -1.78
CA SER A 32 -14.86 -3.64 -0.74
C SER A 32 -15.25 -2.58 0.28
N LEU A 33 -14.32 -1.71 0.70
CA LEU A 33 -14.62 -0.65 1.66
C LEU A 33 -15.66 0.36 1.15
N LEU A 34 -15.64 0.67 -0.15
CA LEU A 34 -16.69 1.50 -0.77
C LEU A 34 -18.07 0.82 -0.74
N ARG A 35 -18.13 -0.50 -0.91
CA ARG A 35 -19.38 -1.26 -0.78
C ARG A 35 -19.85 -1.32 0.67
N ASP A 36 -18.94 -1.45 1.62
CA ASP A 36 -19.27 -1.44 3.05
C ASP A 36 -19.80 -0.07 3.50
N ALA A 37 -19.30 1.03 2.91
CA ALA A 37 -19.84 2.37 3.17
C ALA A 37 -21.28 2.54 2.64
N GLU A 38 -21.56 2.00 1.45
CA GLU A 38 -22.93 1.97 0.92
C GLU A 38 -23.85 1.09 1.79
N LEU A 39 -23.34 -0.06 2.25
CA LEU A 39 -24.07 -0.94 3.17
C LEU A 39 -24.40 -0.22 4.47
N ALA A 40 -23.47 0.55 5.05
CA ALA A 40 -23.71 1.32 6.28
C ALA A 40 -24.89 2.29 6.10
N ARG A 41 -24.95 2.98 4.95
CA ARG A 41 -26.06 3.87 4.60
C ARG A 41 -27.39 3.12 4.54
N SER A 42 -27.42 1.98 3.86
CA SER A 42 -28.64 1.16 3.77
C SER A 42 -29.09 0.61 5.12
N LEU A 43 -28.16 0.26 6.01
CA LEU A 43 -28.46 -0.20 7.37
C LEU A 43 -28.99 0.93 8.24
N ARG A 44 -28.52 2.17 8.04
CA ARG A 44 -29.05 3.38 8.70
C ARG A 44 -30.51 3.59 8.35
N ASP A 45 -30.83 3.54 7.05
CA ASP A 45 -32.20 3.69 6.56
C ASP A 45 -33.13 2.58 7.09
N LEU A 46 -32.60 1.37 7.28
CA LEU A 46 -33.32 0.23 7.86
C LEU A 46 -33.49 0.32 9.38
N ALA A 47 -32.55 0.96 10.09
CA ALA A 47 -32.55 1.07 11.55
C ALA A 47 -33.66 1.98 12.07
N ASP A 48 -34.06 2.97 11.25
CA ASP A 48 -35.12 3.95 11.57
C ASP A 48 -34.88 4.57 12.97
N ASP A 49 -35.89 4.68 13.84
CA ASP A 49 -35.77 5.22 15.21
C ASP A 49 -35.36 4.19 16.29
N ASP A 50 -34.97 2.96 15.92
CA ASP A 50 -34.51 1.99 16.91
C ASP A 50 -33.10 2.33 17.40
N ALA A 51 -33.02 2.87 18.62
CA ALA A 51 -31.79 3.31 19.26
C ALA A 51 -30.69 2.23 19.33
N VAL A 52 -31.05 0.95 19.50
CA VAL A 52 -30.06 -0.14 19.58
C VAL A 52 -29.49 -0.43 18.19
N ARG A 53 -30.34 -0.42 17.17
CA ARG A 53 -29.92 -0.63 15.78
C ARG A 53 -29.09 0.53 15.27
N LEU A 54 -29.46 1.77 15.61
CA LEU A 54 -28.67 2.97 15.29
C LEU A 54 -27.28 2.92 15.93
N ALA A 55 -27.17 2.54 17.21
CA ALA A 55 -25.88 2.41 17.88
C ALA A 55 -24.97 1.35 17.22
N ALA A 56 -25.55 0.23 16.78
CA ALA A 56 -24.80 -0.80 16.04
C ALA A 56 -24.33 -0.31 14.66
N VAL A 57 -25.16 0.49 13.97
CA VAL A 57 -24.79 1.10 12.68
C VAL A 57 -23.68 2.15 12.87
N ASP A 58 -23.73 2.97 13.93
CA ASP A 58 -22.68 3.95 14.24
C ASP A 58 -21.30 3.31 14.44
N GLU A 59 -21.23 2.18 15.15
CA GLU A 59 -19.97 1.46 15.36
C GLU A 59 -19.44 0.84 14.05
N PHE A 60 -20.33 0.28 13.24
CA PHE A 60 -19.99 -0.23 11.91
C PHE A 60 -19.46 0.88 10.99
N GLU A 61 -20.18 2.00 10.92
CA GLU A 61 -19.85 3.15 10.08
C GLU A 61 -18.52 3.78 10.52
N THR A 62 -18.28 3.91 11.83
CA THR A 62 -17.01 4.39 12.39
C THR A 62 -15.84 3.47 11.99
N THR A 63 -16.04 2.16 12.04
CA THR A 63 -15.03 1.18 11.63
C THR A 63 -14.72 1.27 10.14
N VAL A 64 -15.75 1.41 9.32
CA VAL A 64 -15.63 1.56 7.86
C VAL A 64 -14.89 2.86 7.53
N TYR A 65 -15.25 4.00 8.10
CA TYR A 65 -14.58 5.28 7.85
C TYR A 65 -13.12 5.29 8.28
N ARG A 66 -12.79 4.71 9.44
CA ARG A 66 -11.38 4.58 9.87
C ARG A 66 -10.55 3.81 8.85
N ARG A 67 -11.08 2.70 8.32
CA ARG A 67 -10.41 1.91 7.27
C ARG A 67 -10.35 2.64 5.94
N LEU A 68 -11.42 3.34 5.55
CA LEU A 68 -11.47 4.14 4.33
C LEU A 68 -10.42 5.24 4.35
N PHE A 69 -10.29 5.95 5.47
CA PHE A 69 -9.31 7.00 5.65
C PHE A 69 -7.86 6.48 5.62
N TYR A 70 -7.59 5.36 6.29
CA TYR A 70 -6.30 4.69 6.16
C TYR A 70 -6.02 4.25 4.72
N SER A 71 -7.02 3.66 4.05
CA SER A 71 -6.89 3.16 2.68
C SER A 71 -6.68 4.26 1.64
N SER A 72 -7.27 5.44 1.83
CA SER A 72 -7.16 6.57 0.91
C SER A 72 -5.84 7.31 1.06
N VAL A 73 -5.34 7.42 2.29
CA VAL A 73 -4.08 8.14 2.57
C VAL A 73 -2.88 7.19 2.44
N VAL A 74 -2.89 6.04 3.10
CA VAL A 74 -1.70 5.16 3.16
C VAL A 74 -1.68 4.16 2.00
N GLY A 75 -2.84 3.72 1.53
CA GLY A 75 -2.97 2.70 0.47
C GLY A 75 -2.22 3.03 -0.84
N PRO A 76 -2.41 4.21 -1.46
CA PRO A 76 -1.69 4.58 -2.68
C PRO A 76 -0.17 4.59 -2.50
N ARG A 77 0.31 5.04 -1.34
CA ARG A 77 1.74 5.12 -1.02
C ARG A 77 2.36 3.73 -0.81
N LEU A 78 1.66 2.82 -0.16
CA LEU A 78 2.12 1.42 -0.04
C LEU A 78 2.27 0.74 -1.41
N ARG A 79 1.37 1.03 -2.35
CA ARG A 79 1.48 0.51 -3.73
C ARG A 79 2.68 1.10 -4.45
N SER A 80 2.94 2.41 -4.31
CA SER A 80 4.11 3.03 -4.94
C SER A 80 5.43 2.58 -4.35
N ILE A 81 5.50 2.34 -3.03
CA ILE A 81 6.66 1.70 -2.37
C ILE A 81 6.90 0.32 -2.97
N ALA A 82 5.87 -0.51 -3.08
CA ALA A 82 5.99 -1.87 -3.60
C ALA A 82 6.52 -1.88 -5.04
N TRP A 83 5.99 -1.02 -5.91
CA TRP A 83 6.50 -0.86 -7.29
C TRP A 83 7.93 -0.32 -7.34
N ALA A 84 8.26 0.65 -6.48
CA ALA A 84 9.60 1.21 -6.43
C ALA A 84 10.64 0.18 -5.97
N LEU A 85 10.31 -0.62 -4.94
CA LEU A 85 11.18 -1.71 -4.49
C LEU A 85 11.35 -2.78 -5.56
N LEU A 86 10.28 -3.16 -6.26
CA LEU A 86 10.38 -4.11 -7.37
C LEU A 86 11.27 -3.57 -8.50
N GLY A 87 11.13 -2.29 -8.86
CA GLY A 87 11.99 -1.61 -9.83
C GLY A 87 13.46 -1.63 -9.42
N ALA A 88 13.76 -1.34 -8.15
CA ALA A 88 15.12 -1.40 -7.62
C ALA A 88 15.72 -2.80 -7.69
N VAL A 89 14.94 -3.82 -7.29
CA VAL A 89 15.37 -5.23 -7.31
C VAL A 89 15.63 -5.71 -8.75
N LEU A 90 14.72 -5.42 -9.69
CA LEU A 90 14.89 -5.81 -11.09
C LEU A 90 16.07 -5.11 -11.76
N ALA A 91 16.23 -3.80 -11.55
CA ALA A 91 17.37 -3.05 -12.08
C ALA A 91 18.69 -3.53 -11.46
N GLY A 92 18.71 -3.80 -10.16
CA GLY A 92 19.89 -4.29 -9.45
C GLY A 92 20.30 -5.68 -9.92
N ALA A 93 19.34 -6.59 -10.10
CA ALA A 93 19.60 -7.90 -10.66
C ALA A 93 20.13 -7.82 -12.11
N GLY A 94 19.60 -6.89 -12.92
CA GLY A 94 20.11 -6.64 -14.26
C GLY A 94 21.55 -6.11 -14.28
N ALA A 95 21.90 -5.20 -13.36
CA ALA A 95 23.27 -4.72 -13.20
C ALA A 95 24.21 -5.87 -12.84
N LEU A 96 23.83 -6.70 -11.85
CA LEU A 96 24.62 -7.88 -11.47
C LEU A 96 24.80 -8.88 -12.62
N ALA A 97 23.79 -9.06 -13.47
CA ALA A 97 23.90 -9.93 -14.63
C ALA A 97 24.93 -9.40 -15.66
N LEU A 98 24.96 -8.07 -15.86
CA LEU A 98 25.87 -7.42 -16.80
C LEU A 98 27.34 -7.39 -16.34
N ASP A 99 27.59 -7.46 -15.03
CA ASP A 99 28.95 -7.48 -14.44
C ASP A 99 29.82 -8.64 -14.94
N THR A 100 29.17 -9.71 -15.43
CA THR A 100 29.84 -10.88 -16.00
C THR A 100 30.32 -10.71 -17.44
N PHE A 101 29.97 -9.60 -18.12
CA PHE A 101 30.27 -9.38 -19.53
C PHE A 101 31.29 -8.27 -19.72
N ASP A 102 32.30 -8.52 -20.55
CA ASP A 102 33.30 -7.53 -20.93
C ASP A 102 32.83 -6.67 -22.12
N GLY A 103 33.13 -5.38 -22.08
CA GLY A 103 32.92 -4.45 -23.20
C GLY A 103 32.30 -3.11 -22.81
N VAL A 104 32.51 -2.10 -23.66
CA VAL A 104 32.04 -0.73 -23.40
C VAL A 104 30.52 -0.66 -23.25
N VAL A 105 29.77 -1.40 -24.08
CA VAL A 105 28.30 -1.43 -24.01
C VAL A 105 27.83 -2.04 -22.68
N ALA A 106 28.44 -3.14 -22.24
CA ALA A 106 28.12 -3.76 -20.96
C ALA A 106 28.40 -2.81 -19.79
N MET A 107 29.55 -2.12 -19.82
CA MET A 107 29.93 -1.13 -18.81
C MET A 107 28.93 0.03 -18.72
N VAL A 108 28.51 0.59 -19.86
CA VAL A 108 27.52 1.69 -19.90
C VAL A 108 26.18 1.22 -19.36
N MET A 109 25.70 0.05 -19.81
CA MET A 109 24.41 -0.50 -19.37
C MET A 109 24.41 -0.87 -17.88
N TRP A 110 25.52 -1.40 -17.38
CA TRP A 110 25.71 -1.65 -15.95
C TRP A 110 25.58 -0.35 -15.14
N GLY A 111 26.26 0.72 -15.57
CA GLY A 111 26.19 2.02 -14.90
C GLY A 111 24.78 2.63 -14.92
N VAL A 112 24.08 2.51 -16.04
CA VAL A 112 22.68 2.97 -16.17
C VAL A 112 21.76 2.18 -15.22
N LEU A 113 21.85 0.85 -15.20
CA LEU A 113 21.02 0.03 -14.33
C LEU A 113 21.30 0.30 -12.86
N LEU A 114 22.56 0.49 -12.48
CA LEU A 114 22.93 0.86 -11.12
C LEU A 114 22.33 2.21 -10.72
N ALA A 115 22.40 3.21 -11.60
CA ALA A 115 21.77 4.51 -11.36
C ALA A 115 20.23 4.37 -11.22
N VAL A 116 19.59 3.56 -12.07
CA VAL A 116 18.16 3.28 -12.00
C VAL A 116 17.79 2.59 -10.67
N THR A 117 18.58 1.63 -10.21
CA THR A 117 18.40 0.97 -8.90
C THR A 117 18.42 2.00 -7.77
N VAL A 118 19.40 2.90 -7.78
CA VAL A 118 19.54 3.95 -6.76
C VAL A 118 18.34 4.89 -6.78
N VAL A 119 17.89 5.34 -7.95
CA VAL A 119 16.70 6.19 -8.09
C VAL A 119 15.45 5.51 -7.53
N PHE A 120 15.23 4.24 -7.87
CA PHE A 120 14.08 3.48 -7.35
C PHE A 120 14.18 3.23 -5.84
N ALA A 121 15.37 3.01 -5.30
CA ALA A 121 15.58 2.88 -3.87
C ALA A 121 15.23 4.18 -3.13
N PHE A 122 15.69 5.33 -3.64
CA PHE A 122 15.33 6.63 -3.08
C PHE A 122 13.83 6.93 -3.22
N ALA A 123 13.20 6.57 -4.34
CA ALA A 123 11.76 6.69 -4.50
C ALA A 123 11.01 5.85 -3.45
N ALA A 124 11.44 4.60 -3.21
CA ALA A 124 10.85 3.75 -2.18
C ALA A 124 10.97 4.37 -0.78
N LEU A 125 12.14 4.92 -0.43
CA LEU A 125 12.35 5.64 0.83
C LEU A 125 11.48 6.89 0.93
N GLY A 126 11.36 7.66 -0.14
CA GLY A 126 10.50 8.85 -0.18
C GLY A 126 9.04 8.52 0.05
N TYR A 127 8.52 7.49 -0.63
CA TYR A 127 7.15 7.02 -0.40
C TYR A 127 6.95 6.42 0.99
N ALA A 128 7.94 5.71 1.53
CA ALA A 128 7.91 5.18 2.89
C ALA A 128 7.87 6.30 3.93
N GLY A 129 8.73 7.32 3.77
CA GLY A 129 8.74 8.51 4.62
C GLY A 129 7.40 9.26 4.56
N ALA A 130 6.84 9.46 3.36
CA ALA A 130 5.52 10.05 3.20
C ALA A 130 4.43 9.20 3.87
N ALA A 131 4.46 7.87 3.72
CA ALA A 131 3.50 6.98 4.35
C ALA A 131 3.56 7.07 5.89
N VAL A 132 4.76 7.07 6.47
CA VAL A 132 4.96 7.21 7.92
C VAL A 132 4.53 8.57 8.40
N PHE A 133 4.93 9.64 7.70
CA PHE A 133 4.53 11.00 8.04
C PHE A 133 3.01 11.12 8.07
N HIS A 134 2.34 10.71 6.99
CA HIS A 134 0.89 10.77 6.94
C HIS A 134 0.22 9.87 7.97
N ALA A 135 0.76 8.69 8.27
CA ALA A 135 0.24 7.83 9.33
C ALA A 135 0.41 8.43 10.74
N ALA A 136 1.45 9.25 10.96
CA ALA A 136 1.72 9.92 12.22
C ALA A 136 0.93 11.22 12.39
N THR A 137 0.72 11.98 11.29
CA THR A 137 0.06 13.30 11.33
C THR A 137 -1.43 13.23 11.04
N THR A 138 -1.98 12.08 10.65
CA THR A 138 -3.43 11.97 10.48
C THR A 138 -4.09 11.95 11.84
N PRO A 139 -4.95 12.94 12.17
CA PRO A 139 -5.68 12.93 13.43
C PRO A 139 -6.53 11.66 13.48
N ARG A 140 -6.28 10.82 14.47
CA ARG A 140 -7.16 9.69 14.76
C ARG A 140 -8.45 10.32 15.24
N VAL A 141 -9.56 10.11 14.52
CA VAL A 141 -10.88 10.50 15.00
C VAL A 141 -11.18 9.67 16.24
N THR A 142 -10.75 10.17 17.39
CA THR A 142 -11.34 9.86 18.68
C THR A 142 -12.62 10.67 18.70
N VAL A 143 -13.72 10.05 18.28
CA VAL A 143 -15.05 10.56 18.64
C VAL A 143 -15.11 10.42 20.14
N SER A 144 -14.74 11.47 20.89
CA SER A 144 -15.22 11.60 22.25
C SER A 144 -16.72 11.74 22.10
N TYR A 145 -17.48 10.76 22.59
CA TYR A 145 -18.91 10.97 22.85
C TYR A 145 -18.99 12.23 23.69
N ALA A 146 -19.44 13.34 23.10
CA ALA A 146 -19.92 14.44 23.90
C ALA A 146 -21.17 13.88 24.58
N GLU A 147 -21.05 13.59 25.88
CA GLU A 147 -22.22 13.35 26.72
C GLU A 147 -23.19 14.51 26.46
N PRO A 148 -24.49 14.23 26.22
CA PRO A 148 -25.46 15.30 26.14
C PRO A 148 -25.33 16.09 27.44
N SER A 149 -25.01 17.38 27.31
CA SER A 149 -25.07 18.29 28.44
C SER A 149 -26.51 18.26 28.93
N ASP A 150 -26.71 17.70 30.11
CA ASP A 150 -27.90 17.90 30.93
C ASP A 150 -27.98 19.42 31.21
N GLU A 151 -28.57 20.17 30.27
CA GLU A 151 -29.01 21.54 30.51
C GLU A 151 -30.42 21.45 31.11
N GLU A 152 -30.49 21.76 32.41
CA GLU A 152 -31.70 22.00 33.21
C GLU A 152 -32.60 23.09 32.61
#